data_AF-A0A1C3MYA2-F1
#
_entry.id   AF-A0A1C3MYA2-F1
#
_cell.length_a   1.000
_cell.length_b   1.000
_cell.length_c   1.000
_cell.angle_alpha   90.00
_cell.angle_beta   90.00
_cell.angle_gamma   90.00
#
_symmetry.space_group_name_H-M   'P 1'
#
loop_
_entity.id
_entity.type
_entity.pdbx_description
1 polymer ?
#
loop_
_entity_poly.entity_id
_entity_poly.type
_entity_poly.pdbx_seq_one_letter_code
_entity_poly.pdbx_strand_id
1 'polypeptide(L)'
;MSSAGHRRHRDTAIALGLAAIAVTLSVTAAPAPAAAHPFGDPQTVDVAAHDQRPEVVRVRWRVGGTDDLALLGVTLGLLPRDRVRSDGAVEYRITDAALIAGSASFAAYLLSHVTVSDHGRSCSGAVAPPRALTRTGATIEFTCPGPVDTATVTVRMLTDLNPAYRALATGPDGQRAVYEVGRDVHEWVLTGAPDAGGRSLARSALGQLGAVAVGVLLAVAALLLSVRHLKRRKAAA
;
A
#
# COMPACT_ATOMS: atom_id res chain seq x y z
N MET A 1 24.39 71.21 27.14
CA MET A 1 24.63 71.15 25.68
C MET A 1 24.64 69.69 25.24
N SER A 2 23.69 69.31 24.36
CA SER A 2 23.71 68.16 23.43
C SER A 2 23.81 66.73 24.01
N SER A 3 23.09 65.71 23.54
CA SER A 3 22.18 65.56 22.41
C SER A 3 21.50 64.18 22.47
N ALA A 4 20.31 64.11 21.86
CA ALA A 4 19.72 62.99 21.15
C ALA A 4 19.27 61.72 21.92
N GLY A 5 18.04 61.80 22.43
CA GLY A 5 17.10 60.68 22.34
C GLY A 5 16.59 60.54 20.89
N HIS A 6 16.98 59.47 20.20
CA HIS A 6 16.42 59.09 18.88
C HIS A 6 16.69 57.61 18.54
N ARG A 7 16.26 56.68 19.42
CA ARG A 7 16.51 55.23 19.22
C ARG A 7 15.33 54.29 19.48
N ARG A 8 14.08 54.76 19.41
CA ARG A 8 12.90 53.90 19.72
C ARG A 8 11.86 53.70 18.61
N HIS A 9 12.09 54.19 17.39
CA HIS A 9 11.08 54.11 16.32
C HIS A 9 11.47 53.28 15.08
N ARG A 10 12.67 52.69 15.03
CA ARG A 10 13.11 51.94 13.84
C ARG A 10 12.79 50.44 13.83
N ASP A 11 12.46 49.84 14.97
CA ASP A 11 12.36 48.38 15.05
C ASP A 11 10.96 47.83 14.73
N THR A 12 9.94 48.69 14.66
CA THR A 12 8.54 48.26 14.42
C THR A 12 8.12 48.21 12.95
N ALA A 13 8.94 48.68 12.01
CA ALA A 13 8.59 48.71 10.58
C ALA A 13 9.06 47.47 9.79
N ILE A 14 9.95 46.65 10.34
CA ILE A 14 10.51 45.48 9.64
C ILE A 14 9.63 44.23 9.84
N ALA A 15 8.82 44.16 10.89
CA ALA A 15 8.06 42.97 11.24
C ALA A 15 6.77 42.74 10.40
N LEU A 16 6.27 43.73 9.65
CA LEU A 16 5.03 43.57 8.85
C LEU A 16 5.27 43.16 7.38
N GLY A 17 6.49 43.28 6.86
CA GLY A 17 6.78 42.93 5.45
C GLY A 17 7.01 41.44 5.21
N LEU A 18 7.41 40.69 6.23
CA LEU A 18 7.76 39.26 6.11
C LEU A 18 6.55 38.31 6.23
N ALA A 19 5.44 38.76 6.80
CA ALA A 19 4.25 37.93 6.98
C ALA A 19 3.40 37.77 5.70
N ALA A 20 3.54 38.67 4.73
CA ALA A 20 2.75 38.64 3.49
C ALA A 20 3.33 37.74 2.38
N ILE A 21 4.62 37.38 2.46
CA ILE A 21 5.30 36.54 1.45
C ILE A 21 5.13 35.04 1.73
N ALA A 22 4.83 34.66 2.98
CA ALA A 22 4.75 33.25 3.37
C ALA A 22 3.43 32.56 2.98
N VAL A 23 2.38 33.30 2.60
CA VAL A 23 1.05 32.71 2.33
C VAL A 23 0.82 32.44 0.83
N THR A 24 1.50 33.15 -0.08
CA THR A 24 1.28 33.04 -1.53
C THR A 24 2.16 32.01 -2.24
N LEU A 25 3.17 31.43 -1.60
CA LEU A 25 4.05 30.42 -2.21
C LEU A 25 3.52 28.96 -2.16
N SER A 26 2.31 28.73 -1.64
CA SER A 26 1.82 27.37 -1.36
C SER A 26 0.97 26.76 -2.49
N VAL A 27 0.71 27.47 -3.60
CA VAL A 27 -0.29 27.05 -4.61
C VAL A 27 0.27 27.03 -6.04
N THR A 28 1.49 26.49 -6.24
CA THR A 28 2.00 26.21 -7.60
C THR A 28 2.73 24.87 -7.72
N ALA A 29 2.64 23.99 -6.72
CA ALA A 29 3.05 22.61 -6.89
C ALA A 29 2.08 21.91 -7.85
N ALA A 30 2.36 22.01 -9.15
CA ALA A 30 1.74 21.17 -10.15
C ALA A 30 1.91 19.70 -9.70
N PRO A 31 0.85 18.87 -9.75
CA PRO A 31 1.01 17.46 -9.43
C PRO A 31 2.11 16.90 -10.32
N ALA A 32 3.15 16.35 -9.70
CA ALA A 32 4.18 15.65 -10.44
C ALA A 32 3.49 14.59 -11.31
N PRO A 33 3.91 14.40 -12.59
CA PRO A 33 3.36 13.35 -13.41
C PRO A 33 3.49 12.04 -12.63
N ALA A 34 2.36 11.34 -12.45
CA ALA A 34 2.38 10.01 -11.86
C ALA A 34 3.35 9.17 -12.71
N ALA A 35 4.47 8.76 -12.12
CA ALA A 35 5.37 7.84 -12.78
C ALA A 35 4.56 6.59 -13.11
N ALA A 36 4.33 6.35 -14.41
CA ALA A 36 3.75 5.09 -14.86
C ALA A 36 4.62 3.98 -14.28
N HIS A 37 4.01 3.10 -13.49
CA HIS A 37 4.76 2.11 -12.73
C HIS A 37 5.38 1.16 -13.77
N PRO A 38 6.69 0.87 -13.72
CA PRO A 38 7.34 0.04 -14.73
C PRO A 38 6.79 -1.40 -14.81
N PHE A 39 5.89 -1.79 -13.91
CA PHE A 39 5.35 -3.15 -13.75
C PHE A 39 3.81 -3.24 -13.89
N GLY A 40 3.15 -2.24 -14.50
CA GLY A 40 1.69 -2.27 -14.71
C GLY A 40 0.86 -2.20 -13.41
N ASP A 41 -0.37 -2.71 -13.47
CA ASP A 41 -1.23 -2.88 -12.28
C ASP A 41 -0.54 -3.82 -11.27
N PRO A 42 -0.70 -3.63 -9.95
CA PRO A 42 -0.09 -4.53 -8.98
C PRO A 42 -0.73 -5.92 -9.03
N GLN A 43 0.05 -6.95 -8.70
CA GLN A 43 -0.50 -8.27 -8.44
C GLN A 43 -1.47 -8.20 -7.25
N THR A 44 -2.49 -9.06 -7.24
CA THR A 44 -3.41 -9.16 -6.11
C THR A 44 -3.49 -10.58 -5.56
N VAL A 45 -3.67 -10.67 -4.25
CA VAL A 45 -3.90 -11.91 -3.53
C VAL A 45 -5.15 -11.77 -2.67
N ASP A 46 -6.00 -12.79 -2.68
CA ASP A 46 -7.21 -12.85 -1.88
C ASP A 46 -7.17 -14.12 -1.05
N VAL A 47 -7.21 -13.96 0.26
CA VAL A 47 -7.15 -15.05 1.26
C VAL A 47 -8.52 -15.20 1.89
N ALA A 48 -9.06 -16.43 1.92
CA ALA A 48 -10.36 -16.69 2.51
C ALA A 48 -10.45 -18.11 3.09
N ALA A 49 -11.33 -18.29 4.08
CA ALA A 49 -11.78 -19.63 4.48
C ALA A 49 -12.62 -20.28 3.37
N HIS A 50 -12.70 -21.61 3.38
CA HIS A 50 -13.65 -22.34 2.56
C HIS A 50 -14.99 -22.49 3.28
N ASP A 51 -16.08 -22.16 2.59
CA ASP A 51 -17.42 -22.00 3.20
C ASP A 51 -17.97 -23.30 3.82
N GLN A 52 -17.57 -24.45 3.30
CA GLN A 52 -18.07 -25.78 3.70
C GLN A 52 -17.00 -26.72 4.27
N ARG A 53 -15.72 -26.31 4.25
CA ARG A 53 -14.58 -27.15 4.62
C ARG A 53 -13.67 -26.33 5.54
N PRO A 54 -13.93 -26.32 6.86
CA PRO A 54 -13.25 -25.41 7.79
C PRO A 54 -11.73 -25.65 7.87
N GLU A 55 -11.25 -26.80 7.41
CA GLU A 55 -9.84 -27.15 7.28
C GLU A 55 -9.17 -26.59 6.01
N VAL A 56 -9.93 -25.98 5.10
CA VAL A 56 -9.43 -25.50 3.80
C VAL A 56 -9.31 -23.97 3.77
N VAL A 57 -8.11 -23.50 3.42
CA VAL A 57 -7.81 -22.09 3.14
C VAL A 57 -7.70 -21.88 1.63
N ARG A 58 -8.45 -20.93 1.07
CA ARG A 58 -8.36 -20.53 -0.33
C ARG A 58 -7.44 -19.33 -0.46
N VAL A 59 -6.46 -19.44 -1.35
CA VAL A 59 -5.61 -18.31 -1.76
C VAL A 59 -5.77 -18.12 -3.26
N ARG A 60 -6.28 -16.97 -3.68
CA ARG A 60 -6.45 -16.62 -5.08
C ARG A 60 -5.43 -15.56 -5.47
N TRP A 61 -4.59 -15.86 -6.44
CA TRP A 61 -3.62 -14.94 -7.01
C TRP A 61 -4.07 -14.44 -8.38
N ARG A 62 -3.96 -13.13 -8.61
CA ARG A 62 -4.17 -12.52 -9.93
C ARG A 62 -2.93 -11.74 -10.31
N VAL A 63 -2.48 -11.99 -11.53
CA VAL A 63 -1.39 -11.23 -12.14
C VAL A 63 -1.80 -9.76 -12.32
N GLY A 64 -0.82 -8.87 -12.24
CA GLY A 64 -0.98 -7.44 -12.47
C GLY A 64 -1.15 -7.12 -13.95
N GLY A 65 -0.12 -7.41 -14.76
CA GLY A 65 -0.14 -7.26 -16.21
C GLY A 65 -0.20 -8.57 -16.98
N THR A 66 -0.67 -8.53 -18.24
CA THR A 66 -0.62 -9.71 -19.13
C THR A 66 0.80 -10.00 -19.65
N ASP A 67 1.63 -8.98 -19.72
CA ASP A 67 3.07 -9.06 -20.01
C ASP A 67 3.83 -9.80 -18.90
N ASP A 68 3.51 -9.58 -17.63
CA ASP A 68 4.05 -10.37 -16.51
C ASP A 68 3.69 -11.85 -16.63
N LEU A 69 2.45 -12.14 -17.06
CA LEU A 69 2.00 -13.50 -17.29
C LEU A 69 2.75 -14.15 -18.46
N ALA A 70 3.00 -13.38 -19.53
CA ALA A 70 3.79 -13.85 -20.66
C ALA A 70 5.26 -14.09 -20.26
N LEU A 71 5.85 -13.18 -19.46
CA LEU A 71 7.18 -13.35 -18.89
C LEU A 71 7.28 -14.62 -18.05
N LEU A 72 6.32 -14.85 -17.15
CA LEU A 72 6.23 -16.10 -16.40
C LEU A 72 6.14 -17.32 -17.33
N GLY A 73 5.31 -17.24 -18.38
CA GLY A 73 5.20 -18.30 -19.38
C GLY A 73 6.53 -18.63 -20.07
N VAL A 74 7.33 -17.62 -20.42
CA VAL A 74 8.68 -17.82 -20.98
C VAL A 74 9.63 -18.43 -19.94
N THR A 75 9.61 -17.95 -18.70
CA THR A 75 10.46 -18.48 -17.62
C THR A 75 10.15 -19.94 -17.32
N LEU A 76 8.88 -20.33 -17.34
CA LEU A 76 8.44 -21.72 -17.16
C LEU A 76 8.68 -22.60 -18.41
N GLY A 77 9.22 -22.04 -19.50
CA GLY A 77 9.45 -22.76 -20.76
C GLY A 77 8.18 -23.11 -21.54
N LEU A 78 7.06 -22.47 -21.22
CA LEU A 78 5.75 -22.68 -21.85
C LEU A 78 5.58 -21.82 -23.10
N LEU A 79 6.28 -20.69 -23.14
CA LEU A 79 6.27 -19.75 -24.27
C LEU A 79 7.68 -19.62 -24.89
N PRO A 80 7.79 -19.39 -26.20
CA PRO A 80 9.06 -19.20 -26.88
C PRO A 80 9.86 -17.98 -26.36
N ARG A 81 11.19 -18.13 -26.24
CA ARG A 81 12.09 -17.08 -25.73
C ARG A 81 12.33 -15.93 -26.71
N ASP A 82 12.13 -16.15 -28.00
CA ASP A 82 12.23 -15.13 -29.06
C ASP A 82 11.11 -14.07 -28.99
N ARG A 83 10.13 -14.27 -28.11
CA ARG A 83 9.09 -13.27 -27.78
C ARG A 83 9.56 -12.19 -26.81
N VAL A 84 10.71 -12.36 -26.16
CA VAL A 84 11.28 -11.37 -25.26
C VAL A 84 11.90 -10.26 -26.09
N ARG A 85 11.41 -9.04 -25.91
CA ARG A 85 11.90 -7.84 -26.60
C ARG A 85 13.21 -7.34 -25.97
N SER A 86 13.87 -6.41 -26.64
CA SER A 86 15.14 -5.82 -26.18
C SER A 86 15.04 -5.08 -24.83
N ASP A 87 13.85 -4.64 -24.46
CA ASP A 87 13.53 -4.00 -23.17
C ASP A 87 13.12 -5.00 -22.08
N GLY A 88 13.14 -6.31 -22.38
CA GLY A 88 12.72 -7.37 -21.48
C GLY A 88 11.20 -7.62 -21.45
N ALA A 89 10.40 -6.79 -22.13
CA ALA A 89 8.97 -7.01 -22.21
C ALA A 89 8.65 -8.23 -23.07
N VAL A 90 7.62 -8.97 -22.70
CA VAL A 90 7.12 -10.10 -23.49
C VAL A 90 5.75 -9.72 -24.06
N GLU A 91 5.63 -9.72 -25.38
CA GLU A 91 4.34 -9.51 -26.03
C GLU A 91 3.38 -10.63 -25.59
N TYR A 92 2.22 -10.29 -25.06
CA TYR A 92 1.18 -11.25 -24.70
C TYR A 92 0.28 -11.59 -25.89
N ARG A 93 -0.10 -12.87 -26.04
CA ARG A 93 -1.07 -13.37 -27.02
C ARG A 93 -2.26 -13.97 -26.30
N ILE A 94 -3.45 -13.87 -26.91
CA ILE A 94 -4.71 -14.32 -26.29
C ILE A 94 -4.72 -15.80 -25.87
N THR A 95 -3.93 -16.65 -26.54
CA THR A 95 -3.80 -18.08 -26.26
C THR A 95 -2.85 -18.39 -25.10
N ASP A 96 -1.99 -17.46 -24.69
CA ASP A 96 -0.94 -17.72 -23.69
C ASP A 96 -1.53 -18.11 -22.34
N ALA A 97 -2.59 -17.42 -21.90
CA ALA A 97 -3.24 -17.71 -20.63
C ALA A 97 -3.76 -19.15 -20.55
N ALA A 98 -4.31 -19.69 -21.63
CA ALA A 98 -4.82 -21.06 -21.67
C ALA A 98 -3.66 -22.09 -21.61
N LEU A 99 -2.58 -21.83 -22.34
CA LEU A 99 -1.37 -22.65 -22.32
C LEU A 99 -0.73 -22.68 -20.92
N ILE A 100 -0.61 -21.52 -20.29
CA ILE A 100 -0.04 -21.39 -18.94
C ILE A 100 -0.95 -22.08 -17.91
N ALA A 101 -2.25 -21.76 -17.91
CA ALA A 101 -3.23 -22.30 -16.98
C ALA A 101 -3.34 -23.83 -16.99
N GLY A 102 -3.18 -24.45 -18.17
CA GLY A 102 -3.25 -25.90 -18.34
C GLY A 102 -1.96 -26.64 -17.97
N SER A 103 -0.88 -25.94 -17.64
CA SER A 103 0.43 -26.57 -17.44
C SER A 103 0.69 -27.02 -16.01
N ALA A 104 1.33 -28.19 -15.86
CA ALA A 104 1.82 -28.65 -14.57
C ALA A 104 2.93 -27.75 -14.00
N SER A 105 3.75 -27.14 -14.85
CA SER A 105 4.81 -26.21 -14.45
C SER A 105 4.25 -24.97 -13.75
N PHE A 106 3.14 -24.42 -14.24
CA PHE A 106 2.47 -23.29 -13.60
C PHE A 106 1.83 -23.68 -12.25
N ALA A 107 1.18 -24.84 -12.18
CA ALA A 107 0.65 -25.35 -10.92
C ALA A 107 1.76 -25.57 -9.87
N ALA A 108 2.89 -26.16 -10.28
CA ALA A 108 4.05 -26.35 -9.42
C ALA A 108 4.66 -25.00 -8.98
N TYR A 109 4.73 -24.02 -9.87
CA TYR A 109 5.19 -22.66 -9.55
C TYR A 109 4.33 -21.99 -8.50
N LEU A 110 3.00 -22.06 -8.63
CA LEU A 110 2.07 -21.54 -7.63
C LEU A 110 2.27 -22.20 -6.26
N LEU A 111 2.41 -23.53 -6.21
CA LEU A 111 2.57 -24.29 -4.97
C LEU A 111 3.94 -24.09 -4.30
N SER A 112 4.97 -23.68 -5.04
CA SER A 112 6.29 -23.36 -4.47
C SER A 112 6.40 -21.91 -4.01
N HIS A 113 5.63 -20.99 -4.60
CA HIS A 113 5.65 -19.56 -4.29
C HIS A 113 4.53 -19.10 -3.38
N VAL A 114 3.50 -19.92 -3.18
CA VAL A 114 2.43 -19.69 -2.21
C VAL A 114 2.33 -20.89 -1.30
N THR A 115 2.44 -20.66 0.01
CA THR A 115 2.32 -21.71 1.02
C THR A 115 1.45 -21.26 2.17
N VAL A 116 0.76 -22.20 2.80
CA VAL A 116 -0.06 -21.96 3.99
C VAL A 116 0.37 -22.91 5.09
N SER A 117 0.44 -22.40 6.32
CA SER A 117 0.61 -23.22 7.52
C SER A 117 -0.35 -22.81 8.62
N ASP A 118 -0.75 -23.81 9.42
CA ASP A 118 -1.56 -23.68 10.63
C ASP A 118 -0.67 -24.02 11.83
N HIS A 119 -0.41 -23.03 12.69
CA HIS A 119 0.49 -23.15 13.84
C HIS A 119 1.82 -23.85 13.50
N GLY A 120 2.42 -23.47 12.37
CA GLY A 120 3.69 -24.02 11.87
C GLY A 120 3.59 -25.37 11.16
N ARG A 121 2.41 -25.99 11.10
CA ARG A 121 2.17 -27.22 10.32
C ARG A 121 1.76 -26.86 8.90
N SER A 122 2.50 -27.33 7.90
CA SER A 122 2.21 -27.06 6.49
C SER A 122 0.86 -27.65 6.08
N CYS A 123 0.08 -26.87 5.34
CA CYS A 123 -1.15 -27.31 4.70
C CYS A 123 -0.86 -27.80 3.28
N SER A 124 -1.51 -28.87 2.84
CA SER A 124 -1.32 -29.45 1.50
C SER A 124 -2.06 -28.62 0.46
N GLY A 125 -1.34 -28.03 -0.49
CA GLY A 125 -1.91 -27.20 -1.54
C GLY A 125 -2.28 -27.98 -2.81
N ALA A 126 -3.39 -27.62 -3.43
CA ALA A 126 -3.81 -28.11 -4.73
C ALA A 126 -4.29 -26.95 -5.63
N VAL A 127 -4.00 -27.04 -6.93
CA VAL A 127 -4.39 -26.04 -7.93
C VAL A 127 -5.24 -26.71 -9.00
N ALA A 128 -6.47 -26.23 -9.17
CA ALA A 128 -7.26 -26.57 -10.35
C ALA A 128 -6.89 -25.64 -11.51
N PRO A 129 -6.76 -26.14 -12.76
CA PRO A 129 -6.48 -25.31 -13.92
C PRO A 129 -7.49 -24.16 -14.06
N PRO A 130 -7.06 -22.88 -14.01
CA PRO A 130 -7.99 -21.76 -14.08
C PRO A 130 -8.57 -21.61 -15.48
N ARG A 131 -9.91 -21.52 -15.58
CA ARG A 131 -10.61 -21.37 -16.87
C ARG A 131 -10.35 -20.03 -17.56
N ALA A 132 -10.02 -18.99 -16.80
CA ALA A 132 -9.83 -17.62 -17.31
C ALA A 132 -8.73 -16.88 -16.53
N LEU A 133 -7.50 -17.38 -16.59
CA LEU A 133 -6.38 -16.92 -15.77
C LEU A 133 -6.21 -15.39 -15.71
N THR A 134 -6.32 -14.67 -16.83
CA THR A 134 -6.21 -13.19 -16.86
C THR A 134 -7.39 -12.46 -16.21
N ARG A 135 -8.58 -13.07 -16.16
CA ARG A 135 -9.79 -12.45 -15.61
C ARG A 135 -10.12 -12.87 -14.19
N THR A 136 -9.75 -14.08 -13.79
CA THR A 136 -10.12 -14.64 -12.48
C THR A 136 -8.92 -14.92 -11.61
N GLY A 137 -7.71 -14.99 -12.18
CA GLY A 137 -6.54 -15.51 -11.49
C GLY A 137 -6.55 -17.02 -11.34
N ALA A 138 -5.59 -17.51 -10.58
CA ALA A 138 -5.48 -18.90 -10.16
C ALA A 138 -5.88 -19.02 -8.69
N THR A 139 -6.64 -20.07 -8.36
CA THR A 139 -7.00 -20.38 -6.97
C THR A 139 -6.27 -21.63 -6.52
N ILE A 140 -5.65 -21.52 -5.35
CA ILE A 140 -4.98 -22.59 -4.65
C ILE A 140 -5.81 -22.92 -3.41
N GLU A 141 -6.14 -24.19 -3.24
CA GLU A 141 -6.82 -24.67 -2.03
C GLU A 141 -5.79 -25.39 -1.15
N PHE A 142 -5.61 -24.92 0.08
CA PHE A 142 -4.71 -25.52 1.05
C PHE A 142 -5.53 -26.26 2.11
N THR A 143 -5.37 -27.57 2.19
CA THR A 143 -6.01 -28.42 3.20
C THR A 143 -5.07 -28.59 4.39
N CYS A 144 -5.48 -28.11 5.55
CA CYS A 144 -4.73 -28.20 6.80
C CYS A 144 -5.14 -29.45 7.61
N PRO A 145 -4.38 -29.86 8.64
CA PRO A 145 -4.68 -31.06 9.44
C PRO A 145 -6.00 -31.02 10.23
N GLY A 146 -6.61 -29.85 10.37
CA GLY A 146 -7.89 -29.64 11.05
C GLY A 146 -8.46 -28.25 10.73
N PRO A 147 -9.61 -27.87 11.34
CA PRO A 147 -10.21 -26.55 11.20
C PRO A 147 -9.23 -25.43 11.49
N VAL A 148 -9.31 -24.34 10.71
CA VAL A 148 -8.34 -23.24 10.75
C VAL A 148 -9.04 -21.93 11.03
N ASP A 149 -8.75 -21.34 12.19
CA ASP A 149 -9.23 -20.00 12.54
C ASP A 149 -8.20 -18.91 12.18
N THR A 150 -6.91 -19.24 12.25
CA THR A 150 -5.81 -18.38 11.78
C THR A 150 -4.84 -19.17 10.91
N ALA A 151 -4.30 -18.52 9.87
CA ALA A 151 -3.36 -19.17 8.96
C ALA A 151 -2.18 -18.25 8.66
N THR A 152 -0.98 -18.80 8.69
CA THR A 152 0.21 -18.12 8.18
C THR A 152 0.31 -18.37 6.67
N VAL A 153 0.20 -17.31 5.88
CA VAL A 153 0.25 -17.36 4.42
C VAL A 153 1.53 -16.69 3.95
N THR A 154 2.30 -17.42 3.16
CA THR A 154 3.49 -16.94 2.47
C THR A 154 3.20 -16.74 0.99
N VAL A 155 3.62 -15.60 0.43
CA VAL A 155 3.49 -15.31 -1.01
C VAL A 155 4.78 -14.70 -1.53
N ARG A 156 5.36 -15.33 -2.56
CA ARG A 156 6.58 -14.91 -3.26
C ARG A 156 6.38 -14.72 -4.77
N MET A 157 5.14 -14.68 -5.22
CA MET A 157 4.78 -14.65 -6.65
C MET A 157 5.55 -13.58 -7.43
N LEU A 158 6.25 -14.01 -8.47
CA LEU A 158 7.09 -13.23 -9.38
C LEU A 158 8.29 -12.52 -8.75
N THR A 159 8.46 -12.54 -7.42
CA THR A 159 9.62 -11.88 -6.77
C THR A 159 10.96 -12.54 -7.11
N ASP A 160 10.92 -13.81 -7.56
CA ASP A 160 12.03 -14.55 -8.13
C ASP A 160 12.42 -14.05 -9.53
N LEU A 161 11.46 -13.51 -10.29
CA LEU A 161 11.71 -12.91 -11.60
C LEU A 161 12.24 -11.49 -11.49
N ASN A 162 11.67 -10.71 -10.56
CA ASN A 162 12.15 -9.36 -10.26
C ASN A 162 11.82 -8.98 -8.80
N PRO A 163 12.81 -8.55 -7.99
CA PRO A 163 12.58 -8.19 -6.59
C PRO A 163 11.67 -6.96 -6.40
N ALA A 164 11.38 -6.20 -7.46
CA ALA A 164 10.48 -5.06 -7.41
C ALA A 164 8.99 -5.45 -7.41
N TYR A 165 8.65 -6.70 -7.75
CA TYR A 165 7.27 -7.16 -7.71
C TYR A 165 6.70 -7.13 -6.30
N ARG A 166 5.40 -6.77 -6.22
CA ARG A 166 4.63 -6.74 -4.99
C ARG A 166 3.24 -7.29 -5.26
N ALA A 167 2.66 -7.95 -4.26
CA ALA A 167 1.27 -8.37 -4.29
C ALA A 167 0.48 -7.67 -3.18
N LEU A 168 -0.59 -6.99 -3.57
CA LEU A 168 -1.55 -6.41 -2.63
C LEU A 168 -2.52 -7.51 -2.20
N ALA A 169 -2.52 -7.83 -0.92
CA ALA A 169 -3.34 -8.90 -0.38
C ALA A 169 -4.53 -8.36 0.40
N THR A 170 -5.67 -9.03 0.26
CA THR A 170 -6.89 -8.82 1.04
C THR A 170 -7.35 -10.12 1.66
N GLY A 171 -8.06 -10.01 2.78
CA GLY A 171 -8.66 -11.16 3.46
C GLY A 171 -9.89 -10.77 4.27
N PRO A 172 -10.37 -11.66 5.15
CA PRO A 172 -11.61 -11.45 5.91
C PRO A 172 -11.57 -10.18 6.75
N ASP A 173 -12.75 -9.60 6.99
CA ASP A 173 -12.94 -8.40 7.81
C ASP A 173 -12.09 -7.18 7.38
N GLY A 174 -11.73 -7.12 6.09
CA GLY A 174 -10.96 -6.01 5.53
C GLY A 174 -9.48 -6.02 5.91
N GLN A 175 -8.95 -7.15 6.36
CA GLN A 175 -7.50 -7.33 6.55
C GLN A 175 -6.76 -7.10 5.22
N ARG A 176 -5.57 -6.49 5.32
CA ARG A 176 -4.73 -6.15 4.17
C ARG A 176 -3.26 -6.37 4.50
N ALA A 177 -2.52 -6.86 3.52
CA ALA A 177 -1.07 -6.98 3.58
C ALA A 177 -0.45 -6.63 2.23
N VAL A 178 0.85 -6.37 2.22
CA VAL A 178 1.64 -6.25 0.99
C VAL A 178 2.75 -7.28 1.07
N TYR A 179 2.77 -8.18 0.10
CA TYR A 179 3.82 -9.18 -0.05
C TYR A 179 4.91 -8.67 -0.97
N GLU A 180 6.16 -8.76 -0.52
CA GLU A 180 7.36 -8.32 -1.23
C GLU A 180 8.60 -9.03 -0.68
N VAL A 181 9.74 -8.85 -1.33
CA VAL A 181 11.01 -9.40 -0.84
C VAL A 181 11.28 -8.93 0.61
N GLY A 182 11.52 -9.88 1.51
CA GLY A 182 11.75 -9.62 2.94
C GLY A 182 10.49 -9.40 3.79
N ARG A 183 9.31 -9.35 3.16
CA ARG A 183 7.98 -9.28 3.82
C ARG A 183 7.00 -10.17 3.06
N ASP A 184 7.34 -11.45 2.98
CA ASP A 184 6.64 -12.47 2.20
C ASP A 184 5.70 -13.34 3.05
N VAL A 185 5.58 -13.09 4.36
CA VAL A 185 4.76 -13.85 5.30
C VAL A 185 3.77 -12.95 6.03
N HIS A 186 2.51 -13.40 6.16
CA HIS A 186 1.48 -12.71 6.94
C HIS A 186 0.57 -13.73 7.63
N GLU A 187 0.18 -13.45 8.88
CA GLU A 187 -0.84 -14.22 9.59
C GLU A 187 -2.22 -13.60 9.31
N TRP A 188 -3.15 -14.44 8.87
CA TRP A 188 -4.52 -14.05 8.56
C TRP A 188 -5.48 -14.65 9.59
N VAL A 189 -6.38 -13.84 10.10
CA VAL A 189 -7.55 -14.33 10.85
C VAL A 189 -8.63 -14.68 9.84
N LEU A 190 -8.98 -15.97 9.75
CA LEU A 190 -9.91 -16.51 8.75
C LEU A 190 -11.36 -16.52 9.25
N THR A 191 -11.53 -16.74 10.55
CA THR A 191 -12.82 -16.76 11.25
C THR A 191 -12.72 -15.93 12.53
N GLY A 192 -13.80 -15.25 12.89
CA GLY A 192 -13.79 -14.28 13.99
C GLY A 192 -13.12 -12.97 13.60
N ALA A 193 -13.17 -11.98 14.49
CA ALA A 193 -12.62 -10.66 14.23
C ALA A 193 -11.09 -10.64 14.50
N PRO A 194 -10.29 -9.93 13.69
CA PRO A 194 -8.90 -9.69 13.99
C PRO A 194 -8.76 -9.01 15.35
N ASP A 195 -7.77 -9.43 16.16
CA ASP A 195 -7.45 -8.72 17.38
C ASP A 195 -7.13 -7.26 17.04
N ALA A 196 -7.98 -6.35 17.50
CA ALA A 196 -7.86 -4.93 17.25
C ALA A 196 -6.69 -4.32 18.04
N GLY A 197 -5.46 -4.73 17.74
CA GLY A 197 -4.22 -4.06 18.16
C GLY A 197 -4.10 -2.62 17.61
N GLY A 198 -5.00 -2.22 16.72
CA GLY A 198 -5.08 -0.90 16.09
C GLY A 198 -5.77 0.22 16.90
N ARG A 199 -6.12 0.01 18.18
CA ARG A 199 -6.70 1.07 19.04
C ARG A 199 -5.73 2.24 19.34
N SER A 200 -4.48 2.19 18.87
CA SER A 200 -3.48 3.27 18.99
C SER A 200 -3.53 4.28 17.83
N LEU A 201 -3.77 3.84 16.59
CA LEU A 201 -3.71 4.71 15.41
C LEU A 201 -4.94 5.63 15.30
N ALA A 202 -6.13 5.14 15.66
CA ALA A 202 -7.35 5.96 15.70
C ALA A 202 -7.30 7.06 16.77
N ARG A 203 -6.50 6.88 17.83
CA ARG A 203 -6.26 7.92 18.86
C ARG A 203 -5.27 9.00 18.40
N SER A 204 -4.36 8.69 17.47
CA SER A 204 -3.40 9.67 16.95
C SER A 204 -4.01 10.67 15.97
N ALA A 205 -5.03 10.29 15.19
CA ALA A 205 -5.68 11.20 14.25
C ALA A 205 -6.52 12.29 14.95
N LEU A 206 -7.20 11.93 16.05
CA LEU A 206 -7.97 12.90 16.86
C LEU A 206 -7.06 13.86 17.64
N GLY A 207 -5.86 13.41 18.04
CA GLY A 207 -4.86 14.28 18.69
C GLY A 207 -4.26 15.34 17.75
N GLN A 208 -4.05 15.00 16.47
CA GLN A 208 -3.49 15.93 15.49
C GLN A 208 -4.49 17.02 15.04
N LEU A 209 -5.78 16.68 14.89
CA LEU A 209 -6.81 17.67 14.56
C LEU A 209 -7.08 18.64 15.73
N GLY A 210 -6.98 18.17 16.97
CA GLY A 210 -7.11 19.00 18.16
C GLY A 210 -5.98 20.04 18.30
N ALA A 211 -4.74 19.64 17.99
CA ALA A 211 -3.56 20.51 18.11
C ALA A 211 -3.59 21.69 17.12
N VAL A 212 -4.05 21.46 15.87
CA VAL A 212 -4.16 22.52 14.86
C VAL A 212 -5.25 23.52 15.23
N ALA A 213 -6.41 23.06 15.70
CA ALA A 213 -7.51 23.93 16.10
C ALA A 213 -7.12 24.85 17.30
N VAL A 214 -6.43 24.31 18.30
CA VAL A 214 -5.94 25.08 19.46
C VAL A 214 -4.85 26.08 19.03
N GLY A 215 -3.93 25.68 18.14
CA GLY A 215 -2.89 26.56 17.61
C GLY A 215 -3.46 27.78 16.87
N VAL A 216 -4.48 27.57 16.03
CA VAL A 216 -5.15 28.67 15.29
C VAL A 216 -5.88 29.60 16.26
N LEU A 217 -6.58 29.08 17.27
CA LEU A 217 -7.30 29.90 18.26
C LEU A 217 -6.35 30.76 19.10
N LEU A 218 -5.22 30.21 19.54
CA LEU A 218 -4.21 30.97 20.31
C LEU A 218 -3.56 32.07 19.47
N ALA A 219 -3.28 31.81 18.19
CA ALA A 219 -2.72 32.82 17.28
C ALA A 219 -3.70 33.98 17.05
N VAL A 220 -4.99 33.68 16.85
CA VAL A 220 -6.04 34.71 16.71
C VAL A 220 -6.22 35.53 18.00
N ALA A 221 -6.22 34.87 19.16
CA ALA A 221 -6.33 35.56 20.45
C ALA A 221 -5.14 36.48 20.72
N ALA A 222 -3.91 36.02 20.45
CA ALA A 222 -2.70 36.84 20.58
C ALA A 222 -2.78 38.07 19.65
N LEU A 223 -3.18 37.89 18.39
CA LEU A 223 -3.33 38.98 17.43
C LEU A 223 -4.35 40.03 17.91
N LEU A 224 -5.51 39.59 18.40
CA LEU A 224 -6.55 40.47 18.92
C LEU A 224 -6.08 41.26 20.16
N LEU A 225 -5.34 40.63 21.06
CA LEU A 225 -4.76 41.29 22.23
C LEU A 225 -3.70 42.33 21.83
N SER A 226 -2.82 42.00 20.88
CA SER A 226 -1.81 42.92 20.36
C SER A 226 -2.46 44.15 19.70
N VAL A 227 -3.49 43.97 18.88
CA VAL A 227 -4.23 45.07 18.24
C VAL A 227 -4.93 45.95 19.28
N ARG A 228 -5.52 45.35 20.32
CA ARG A 228 -6.15 46.10 21.43
C ARG A 228 -5.13 46.92 22.21
N HIS A 229 -3.96 46.37 22.53
CA HIS A 229 -2.89 47.10 23.21
C HIS A 229 -2.38 48.28 22.39
N LEU A 230 -2.23 48.11 21.08
CA LEU A 230 -1.79 49.18 20.18
C LEU A 230 -2.84 50.30 20.07
N LYS A 231 -4.13 49.96 20.01
CA LYS A 231 -5.21 50.97 20.02
C LYS A 231 -5.29 51.75 21.33
N ARG A 232 -5.14 51.08 22.48
CA ARG A 232 -5.14 51.76 23.80
C ARG A 232 -3.97 52.71 23.97
N ARG A 233 -2.78 52.36 23.46
CA ARG A 233 -1.60 53.24 23.50
C ARG A 233 -1.76 54.48 22.62
N LYS A 234 -2.52 54.41 21.52
CA LYS A 234 -2.83 55.55 20.65
C LYS A 234 -3.93 56.47 21.20
N ALA A 235 -4.77 56.00 22.10
CA ALA A 235 -5.83 56.81 22.72
C ALA A 235 -5.37 57.55 24.00
N ALA A 236 -4.16 57.22 24.49
CA ALA A 236 -3.56 57.81 25.69
C ALA A 236 -2.36 58.74 25.38
N ALA A 237 -2.17 59.07 24.10
CA ALA A 237 -1.19 60.03 23.59
C ALA A 237 -1.93 61.10 22.80
#